data_AF-A0A9J6FUZ8-F1
#
_entry.id   AF-A0A9J6FUZ8-F1
#
_cell.length_a   1.000
_cell.length_b   1.000
_cell.length_c   1.000
_cell.angle_alpha   90.00
_cell.angle_beta   90.00
_cell.angle_gamma   90.00
#
_symmetry.space_group_name_H-M   'P 1'
#
loop_
_entity.id
_entity.type
_entity.pdbx_description
1 polymer ?
#
loop_
_entity_poly.entity_id
_entity_poly.type
_entity_poly.pdbx_seq_one_letter_code
_entity_poly.pdbx_strand_id
1 'polypeptide(L)'
;MLILSTLTPLMPAARKSFPTGAQLLMFLMKLRHNMSFQDLAYRFEVSPRTTSRAFRVWLTAMTQLCRGLIVFPSPEVAQSWLTLKEQKHFSKLRAVIDCTEVSVSRQGYAA
;
A
#
# COMPACT_ATOMS: atom_id res chain seq x y z
N MET A 1 9.66 20.28 0.26
CA MET A 1 9.04 21.05 -0.84
C MET A 1 9.01 20.26 -2.16
N LEU A 2 10.08 19.55 -2.58
CA LEU A 2 10.13 18.87 -3.89
C LEU A 2 9.11 17.72 -4.09
N ILE A 3 8.92 16.85 -3.09
CA ILE A 3 8.02 15.69 -3.20
C ILE A 3 6.57 16.16 -3.38
N LEU A 4 6.11 17.15 -2.61
CA LEU A 4 4.74 17.61 -2.75
C LEU A 4 4.50 18.24 -4.14
N SER A 5 5.48 18.99 -4.66
CA SER A 5 5.42 19.58 -6.01
C SER A 5 5.42 18.54 -7.13
N THR A 6 6.20 17.46 -7.02
CA THR A 6 6.20 16.37 -8.02
C THR A 6 4.92 15.54 -7.97
N LEU A 7 4.28 15.47 -6.80
CA LEU A 7 3.03 14.74 -6.61
C LEU A 7 1.80 15.54 -7.08
N THR A 8 1.86 16.88 -7.11
CA THR A 8 0.75 17.78 -7.47
C THR A 8 -0.03 17.38 -8.73
N PRO A 9 0.60 17.00 -9.86
CA PRO A 9 -0.13 16.63 -11.08
C PRO A 9 -0.93 15.32 -10.95
N LEU A 10 -0.55 14.47 -9.99
CA LEU A 10 -1.14 13.16 -9.74
C LEU A 10 -2.12 13.18 -8.57
N MET A 11 -2.27 14.34 -7.93
CA MET A 11 -3.14 14.52 -6.79
C MET A 11 -4.61 14.64 -7.22
N PRO A 12 -5.54 13.97 -6.52
CA PRO A 12 -6.95 14.26 -6.68
C PRO A 12 -7.27 15.71 -6.33
N ALA A 13 -8.30 16.26 -6.98
CA ALA A 13 -8.79 17.60 -6.69
C ALA A 13 -9.04 17.77 -5.19
N ALA A 14 -8.42 18.80 -4.61
CA ALA A 14 -8.54 19.09 -3.19
C ALA A 14 -10.00 19.38 -2.84
N ARG A 15 -10.54 18.67 -1.83
CA ARG A 15 -11.80 19.05 -1.20
C ARG A 15 -11.46 19.98 -0.03
N LYS A 16 -12.23 21.06 0.14
CA LYS A 16 -12.04 21.99 1.28
C LYS A 16 -12.02 21.26 2.62
N SER A 17 -12.88 20.24 2.79
CA SER A 17 -12.98 19.45 4.01
C SER A 17 -11.96 18.31 4.14
N PHE A 18 -11.25 17.95 3.07
CA PHE A 18 -10.20 16.92 3.14
C PHE A 18 -9.02 17.31 2.26
N PRO A 19 -8.14 18.20 2.74
CA PRO A 19 -7.01 18.72 1.98
C PRO A 19 -6.04 17.62 1.58
N THR A 20 -5.35 17.83 0.47
CA THR A 20 -4.50 16.80 -0.14
C THR A 20 -3.35 16.33 0.76
N GLY A 21 -2.76 17.24 1.56
CA GLY A 21 -1.74 16.88 2.56
C GLY A 21 -2.27 15.94 3.65
N ALA A 22 -3.51 16.16 4.10
CA ALA A 22 -4.18 15.27 5.06
C ALA A 22 -4.49 13.90 4.44
N GLN A 23 -4.90 13.88 3.16
CA GLN A 23 -5.10 12.61 2.45
C GLN A 23 -3.79 11.82 2.28
N LEU A 24 -2.68 12.49 1.98
CA LEU A 24 -1.36 11.86 1.89
C LEU A 24 -0.93 11.28 3.23
N LEU A 25 -1.08 12.05 4.31
CA LEU A 25 -0.79 11.56 5.66
C LEU A 25 -1.64 10.34 6.00
N MET A 26 -2.96 10.39 5.75
CA MET A 26 -3.87 9.27 5.94
C MET A 26 -3.42 8.02 5.17
N PHE A 27 -3.03 8.21 3.91
CA PHE A 27 -2.53 7.12 3.06
C PHE A 27 -1.26 6.48 3.65
N LEU A 28 -0.28 7.30 4.06
CA LEU A 28 0.96 6.83 4.67
C LEU A 28 0.72 6.13 6.03
N MET A 29 -0.19 6.65 6.85
CA MET A 29 -0.59 6.01 8.10
C MET A 29 -1.22 4.64 7.84
N LYS A 30 -2.08 4.52 6.82
CA LYS A 30 -2.66 3.24 6.43
C LYS A 30 -1.59 2.25 5.99
N LEU A 31 -0.61 2.66 5.18
CA LEU A 31 0.46 1.77 4.72
C LEU A 31 1.41 1.35 5.86
N ARG A 32 1.81 2.28 6.72
CA ARG A 32 2.81 2.02 7.76
C ARG A 32 2.25 1.25 8.96
N HIS A 33 1.01 1.52 9.34
CA HIS A 33 0.41 1.00 10.58
C HIS A 33 -0.78 0.08 10.35
N ASN A 34 -1.19 -0.12 9.10
CA ASN A 34 -2.38 -0.91 8.74
C ASN A 34 -3.68 -0.52 9.47
N MET A 35 -3.81 0.73 9.92
CA MET A 35 -4.97 1.23 10.67
C MET A 35 -6.29 0.96 9.93
N SER A 36 -7.39 0.75 10.66
CA SER A 36 -8.69 0.53 10.03
C SER A 36 -9.20 1.82 9.35
N PHE A 37 -10.03 1.68 8.32
CA PHE A 37 -10.66 2.86 7.69
C PHE A 37 -11.60 3.60 8.65
N GLN A 38 -12.12 2.93 9.68
CA GLN A 38 -12.94 3.54 10.72
C GLN A 38 -12.09 4.45 11.63
N ASP A 39 -10.94 3.96 12.10
CA ASP A 39 -10.02 4.75 12.93
C ASP A 39 -9.48 5.97 12.15
N LEU A 40 -9.07 5.74 10.90
CA LEU A 40 -8.63 6.84 10.03
C LEU A 40 -9.76 7.84 9.73
N ALA A 41 -10.99 7.38 9.50
CA ALA A 41 -12.14 8.26 9.32
C ALA A 41 -12.38 9.16 10.53
N TYR A 42 -12.29 8.60 11.74
CA TYR A 42 -12.41 9.34 12.99
C TYR A 42 -11.31 10.41 13.11
N ARG A 43 -10.03 10.03 12.91
CA ARG A 43 -8.87 10.94 13.04
C ARG A 43 -8.88 12.11 12.06
N PHE A 44 -9.43 11.91 10.87
CA PHE A 44 -9.47 12.92 9.81
C PHE A 44 -10.84 13.59 9.66
N GLU A 45 -11.78 13.32 10.58
CA GLU A 45 -13.13 13.91 10.62
C GLU A 45 -13.89 13.76 9.29
N VAL A 46 -13.75 12.60 8.65
CA VAL A 46 -14.42 12.25 7.39
C VAL A 46 -15.15 10.91 7.51
N SER A 47 -16.05 10.61 6.56
CA SER A 47 -16.72 9.30 6.56
C SER A 47 -15.75 8.16 6.20
N PRO A 48 -15.94 6.92 6.69
CA PRO A 48 -15.19 5.74 6.26
C PRO A 48 -15.22 5.52 4.74
N ARG A 49 -16.33 5.86 4.09
CA ARG A 49 -16.47 5.83 2.63
C ARG A 49 -15.51 6.81 1.96
N THR A 50 -15.41 8.03 2.50
CA THR A 50 -14.47 9.07 2.03
C THR A 50 -13.02 8.61 2.20
N THR A 51 -12.66 8.09 3.38
CA THR A 51 -11.31 7.57 3.67
C THR A 51 -10.93 6.45 2.71
N SER A 52 -11.81 5.47 2.53
CA SER A 52 -11.58 4.32 1.64
C SER A 52 -11.45 4.74 0.17
N ARG A 53 -12.22 5.74 -0.28
CA ARG A 53 -12.10 6.30 -1.63
C ARG A 53 -10.79 7.07 -1.80
N ALA A 54 -10.43 7.93 -0.85
CA ALA A 54 -9.17 8.68 -0.89
C ALA A 54 -7.97 7.73 -0.92
N PHE A 55 -7.97 6.69 -0.08
CA PHE A 55 -6.91 5.69 -0.05
C PHE A 55 -6.72 5.01 -1.42
N ARG A 56 -7.80 4.59 -2.08
CA ARG A 56 -7.72 3.96 -3.41
C ARG A 56 -7.13 4.91 -4.47
N VAL A 57 -7.50 6.18 -4.44
CA VAL A 57 -6.94 7.17 -5.38
C VAL A 57 -5.44 7.32 -5.17
N TRP A 58 -5.01 7.47 -3.92
CA TRP A 58 -3.58 7.54 -3.58
C TRP A 58 -2.83 6.26 -3.93
N LEU A 59 -3.44 5.09 -3.72
CA LEU A 59 -2.84 3.81 -4.08
C LEU A 59 -2.55 3.73 -5.58
N THR A 60 -3.51 4.12 -6.43
CA THR A 60 -3.30 4.16 -7.89
C THR A 60 -2.19 5.13 -8.27
N ALA A 61 -2.20 6.35 -7.73
CA ALA A 61 -1.19 7.35 -8.02
C ALA A 61 0.22 6.91 -7.59
N MET A 62 0.35 6.39 -6.35
CA MET A 62 1.62 5.92 -5.81
C MET A 62 2.12 4.68 -6.54
N THR A 63 1.24 3.77 -6.97
CA THR A 63 1.67 2.62 -7.76
C THR A 63 2.32 3.05 -9.07
N GLN A 64 1.75 4.06 -9.74
CA GLN A 64 2.32 4.58 -10.98
C GLN A 64 3.66 5.28 -10.75
N LEU A 65 3.78 6.07 -9.68
CA LEU A 65 5.03 6.76 -9.32
C LEU A 65 6.14 5.80 -8.91
N CYS A 66 5.80 4.79 -8.12
CA CYS A 66 6.75 3.82 -7.58
C CYS A 66 7.04 2.68 -8.55
N ARG A 67 6.38 2.62 -9.72
CA ARG A 67 6.53 1.54 -10.70
C ARG A 67 7.99 1.26 -11.08
N GLY A 68 8.82 2.31 -11.13
CA GLY A 68 10.24 2.20 -11.45
C GLY A 68 11.16 1.94 -10.25
N LEU A 69 10.65 2.03 -9.01
CA LEU A 69 11.47 1.84 -7.81
C LEU A 69 11.76 0.37 -7.50
N ILE A 70 10.89 -0.52 -7.96
CA ILE A 70 11.03 -1.97 -7.77
C ILE A 70 11.13 -2.64 -9.13
N VAL A 71 12.33 -3.03 -9.51
CA VAL A 71 12.57 -3.83 -10.72
C VAL A 71 12.55 -5.30 -10.32
N PHE A 72 11.50 -6.00 -10.71
CA PHE A 72 11.47 -7.46 -10.55
C PHE A 72 12.31 -8.13 -11.65
N PRO A 73 13.09 -9.17 -11.33
CA PRO A 73 13.82 -9.97 -12.32
C PRO A 73 12.85 -10.61 -13.31
N SER A 74 13.28 -10.91 -14.53
CA SER A 74 12.45 -11.68 -15.47
C SER A 74 12.09 -13.06 -14.89
N PRO A 75 11.02 -13.74 -15.37
CA PRO A 75 10.68 -15.09 -14.91
C PRO A 75 11.88 -16.05 -14.95
N GLU A 76 12.65 -16.01 -16.02
CA GLU A 76 13.79 -16.90 -16.27
C GLU A 76 14.91 -16.62 -15.27
N VAL A 77 15.22 -15.35 -15.03
CA VAL A 77 16.22 -14.92 -14.04
C VAL A 77 15.79 -15.36 -12.65
N ALA A 78 14.54 -15.12 -12.27
CA ALA A 78 14.03 -15.52 -10.96
C ALA A 78 14.08 -17.03 -10.74
N GLN A 79 13.74 -17.82 -11.76
CA GLN A 79 13.76 -19.29 -11.67
C GLN A 79 15.19 -19.82 -11.56
N SER A 80 16.18 -19.15 -12.16
CA SER A 80 17.60 -19.55 -12.04
C SER A 80 18.16 -19.45 -10.62
N TRP A 81 17.52 -18.66 -9.74
CA TRP A 81 17.90 -18.55 -8.32
C TRP A 81 17.29 -19.64 -7.43
N LEU A 82 16.33 -20.41 -7.95
CA LEU A 82 15.65 -21.46 -7.21
C LEU A 82 16.35 -22.80 -7.36
N THR A 83 16.36 -23.58 -6.29
CA THR A 83 16.77 -25.00 -6.35
C THR A 83 15.76 -25.81 -7.17
N LEU A 84 16.18 -26.98 -7.67
CA LEU A 84 15.29 -27.90 -8.40
C LEU A 84 14.03 -28.27 -7.61
N LYS A 85 14.16 -28.41 -6.28
CA LYS A 85 13.02 -28.67 -5.40
C LYS A 85 12.07 -27.48 -5.37
N GLU A 86 12.59 -26.27 -5.25
CA GLU A 86 11.76 -25.06 -5.22
C GLU A 86 11.09 -24.80 -6.56
N GLN A 87 11.78 -24.98 -7.69
CA GLN A 87 11.16 -24.86 -9.02
C GLN A 87 10.00 -25.84 -9.19
N LYS A 88 10.16 -27.08 -8.69
CA LYS A 88 9.11 -28.11 -8.75
C LYS A 88 7.87 -27.74 -7.94
N HIS A 89 8.04 -27.16 -6.74
CA HIS A 89 6.91 -26.83 -5.86
C HIS A 89 6.36 -25.41 -6.10
N PHE A 90 7.19 -24.51 -6.62
CA PHE A 90 6.93 -23.07 -6.75
C PHE A 90 7.36 -22.54 -8.13
N SER A 91 6.91 -23.19 -9.20
CA SER A 91 7.25 -22.84 -10.59
C SER A 91 6.86 -21.41 -11.04
N LYS A 92 6.05 -20.70 -10.24
CA LYS A 92 5.64 -19.30 -10.47
C LYS A 92 6.29 -18.31 -9.50
N LEU A 93 7.18 -18.77 -8.62
CA LEU A 93 7.87 -17.90 -7.66
C LEU A 93 8.79 -16.93 -8.41
N ARG A 94 8.73 -15.65 -8.03
CA ARG A 94 9.51 -14.56 -8.64
C ARG A 94 10.38 -13.82 -7.63
N ALA A 95 9.86 -13.62 -6.43
CA ALA A 95 10.56 -13.00 -5.31
C ALA A 95 9.82 -13.37 -4.02
N VAL A 96 10.54 -13.34 -2.90
CA VAL A 96 9.96 -13.38 -1.55
C VAL A 96 10.05 -11.97 -0.99
N ILE A 97 8.92 -11.40 -0.60
CA ILE A 97 8.85 -10.06 -0.02
C ILE A 97 8.64 -10.22 1.49
N ASP A 98 9.72 -10.08 2.25
CA ASP A 98 9.71 -10.16 3.70
C ASP A 98 9.58 -8.75 4.31
N CYS A 99 8.36 -8.20 4.28
CA CYS A 99 8.11 -6.81 4.72
C CYS A 99 6.72 -6.57 5.33
N THR A 100 5.94 -7.62 5.63
CA THR A 100 4.51 -7.47 5.97
C THR A 100 4.23 -7.94 7.39
N GLU A 101 4.41 -7.05 8.35
CA GLU A 101 3.92 -7.25 9.73
C GLU A 101 2.44 -6.87 9.79
N VAL A 102 1.55 -7.88 9.73
CA VAL A 102 0.12 -7.67 9.95
C VAL A 102 -0.24 -8.19 11.33
N SER A 103 -0.78 -7.31 12.18
CA SER A 103 -1.36 -7.72 13.44
C SER A 103 -2.52 -8.69 13.17
N VAL A 104 -2.32 -9.96 13.51
CA VAL A 104 -3.37 -10.97 13.46
C VAL A 104 -4.06 -11.02 14.83
N SER A 105 -5.38 -10.85 14.85
CA SER A 105 -6.14 -11.15 16.06
C SER A 105 -6.12 -12.66 16.26
N ARG A 106 -5.79 -13.10 17.47
CA ARG A 106 -6.01 -14.50 17.85
C ARG A 106 -7.52 -14.71 17.80
N GLN A 107 -8.00 -15.62 16.95
CA GLN A 107 -9.39 -16.08 17.04
C GLN A 107 -9.53 -16.74 18.42
N GLY A 108 -10.16 -16.03 19.35
CA GLY A 108 -10.32 -16.48 20.72
C GLY A 108 -11.39 -17.58 20.78
N TYR A 109 -11.04 -18.69 21.43
CA TYR A 109 -12.03 -19.40 22.25
C TYR A 109 -12.67 -18.36 23.19
N ALA A 110 -13.99 -18.25 23.12
CA ALA A 110 -14.75 -17.52 24.12
C ALA A 110 -14.43 -18.14 25.50
N ALA A 111 -13.91 -17.32 26.41
CA ALA A 111 -13.84 -17.65 27.83
C ALA A 111 -15.15 -17.24 28.50
#